data_AF-A0A1S2LJW8-F1
#
_entry.id   AF-A0A1S2LJW8-F1
#
_cell.length_a   1.000
_cell.length_b   1.000
_cell.length_c   1.000
_cell.angle_alpha   90.00
_cell.angle_beta   90.00
_cell.angle_gamma   90.00
#
_symmetry.space_group_name_H-M   'P 1'
#
loop_
_entity.id
_entity.type
_entity.pdbx_description
1 polymer ?
#
loop_
_entity_poly.entity_id
_entity_poly.type
_entity_poly.pdbx_seq_one_letter_code
_entity_poly.pdbx_strand_id
1 'polypeptide(L)'
;MSKKAEYQKELKKLNEIFADIDESKRKLVEGLIEDAAFLKAENFVLKETLTEIGMVNFHPQQKHLQKPIEAAKQYLKNVNSYSIIIKTLNGVLNKNIIDEDDDLSDFE
;
A
#
# COMPACT_ATOMS: atom_id res chain seq x y z
N MET A 1 -5.41 -14.24 -11.11
CA MET A 1 -5.04 -12.90 -11.64
C MET A 1 -3.52 -12.89 -11.80
N SER A 2 -2.94 -12.11 -12.72
CA SER A 2 -1.47 -12.01 -12.81
C SER A 2 -0.94 -10.85 -11.97
N LYS A 3 0.33 -10.92 -11.55
CA LYS A 3 1.03 -9.80 -10.88
C LYS A 3 0.87 -8.48 -11.66
N LYS A 4 1.04 -8.52 -12.98
CA LYS A 4 0.87 -7.35 -13.85
C LYS A 4 -0.56 -6.81 -13.78
N ALA A 5 -1.57 -7.67 -13.75
CA ALA A 5 -2.97 -7.25 -13.63
C ALA A 5 -3.25 -6.57 -12.29
N GLU A 6 -2.71 -7.08 -11.18
CA GLU A 6 -2.86 -6.46 -9.85
C GLU A 6 -2.15 -5.11 -9.76
N TYR A 7 -0.95 -5.00 -10.34
CA TYR A 7 -0.25 -3.72 -10.46
C TYR A 7 -1.09 -2.68 -11.20
N GLN A 8 -1.57 -3.02 -12.40
CA GLN A 8 -2.36 -2.10 -13.22
C GLN A 8 -3.69 -1.72 -12.55
N LYS A 9 -4.32 -2.67 -11.84
CA LYS A 9 -5.55 -2.43 -11.09
C LYS A 9 -5.34 -1.44 -9.95
N GLU A 10 -4.30 -1.63 -9.14
CA GLU A 10 -4.03 -0.73 -8.01
C GLU A 10 -3.55 0.64 -8.51
N LEU A 11 -2.69 0.68 -9.54
CA LEU A 11 -2.23 1.92 -10.16
C LEU A 11 -3.40 2.74 -10.71
N LYS A 12 -4.32 2.09 -11.43
CA LYS A 12 -5.52 2.74 -11.96
C LYS A 12 -6.39 3.30 -10.84
N LYS A 13 -6.69 2.48 -9.83
CA LYS A 13 -7.49 2.89 -8.67
C LYS A 13 -6.89 4.11 -7.95
N LEU A 14 -5.58 4.10 -7.70
CA LEU A 14 -4.92 5.22 -7.02
C LEU A 14 -4.91 6.48 -7.89
N ASN A 15 -4.66 6.36 -9.20
CA ASN A 15 -4.76 7.51 -10.11
C ASN A 15 -6.16 8.12 -10.17
N GLU A 16 -7.21 7.30 -10.10
CA GLU A 16 -8.60 7.77 -10.04
C GLU A 16 -8.89 8.53 -8.75
N ILE A 17 -8.40 8.06 -7.59
CA ILE A 17 -8.55 8.74 -6.30
C ILE A 17 -7.85 10.11 -6.29
N PHE A 18 -6.73 10.23 -7.00
CA PHE A 18 -5.94 11.46 -7.11
C PHE A 18 -6.26 12.27 -8.39
N ALA A 19 -7.40 12.00 -9.04
CA ALA A 19 -7.75 12.66 -10.29
C ALA A 19 -8.03 14.16 -10.11
N ASP A 20 -8.73 14.51 -9.03
CA ASP A 20 -9.29 15.86 -8.79
C ASP A 20 -8.43 16.72 -7.84
N ILE A 21 -7.18 16.32 -7.59
CA ILE A 21 -6.28 17.10 -6.72
C ILE A 21 -5.45 18.10 -7.53
N ASP A 22 -4.98 19.16 -6.87
CA ASP A 22 -4.06 20.11 -7.46
C ASP A 22 -2.83 19.44 -8.11
N GLU A 23 -2.42 19.95 -9.28
CA GLU A 23 -1.36 19.35 -10.10
C GLU A 23 -0.01 19.28 -9.36
N SER A 24 0.31 20.27 -8.52
CA SER A 24 1.56 20.29 -7.76
C SER A 24 1.58 19.18 -6.69
N LYS A 25 0.44 18.99 -6.00
CA LYS A 25 0.24 17.91 -5.03
C LYS A 25 0.21 16.55 -5.73
N ARG A 26 -0.31 16.46 -6.96
CA ARG A 26 -0.30 15.23 -7.79
C ARG A 26 1.11 14.82 -8.17
N LYS A 27 1.90 15.75 -8.70
CA LYS A 27 3.31 15.53 -9.04
C LYS A 27 4.14 15.12 -7.82
N LEU A 28 3.84 15.68 -6.65
CA LEU A 28 4.53 15.31 -5.41
C LEU A 28 4.35 13.82 -5.05
N VAL A 29 3.21 13.21 -5.38
CA VAL A 29 2.86 11.86 -4.93
C VAL A 29 2.92 10.78 -6.02
N GLU A 30 3.27 11.13 -7.26
CA GLU A 30 3.24 10.19 -8.39
C GLU A 30 4.08 8.93 -8.15
N GLY A 31 5.31 9.10 -7.63
CA GLY A 31 6.18 7.97 -7.31
C GLY A 31 5.62 7.08 -6.20
N LEU A 32 4.96 7.69 -5.18
CA LEU A 32 4.31 6.94 -4.11
C LEU A 32 3.11 6.12 -4.61
N ILE A 33 2.38 6.63 -5.61
CA ILE A 33 1.29 5.89 -6.26
C ILE A 33 1.84 4.66 -6.99
N GLU A 34 2.92 4.82 -7.74
CA GLU A 34 3.57 3.71 -8.44
C GLU A 34 4.14 2.66 -7.49
N ASP A 35 4.83 3.08 -6.44
CA ASP A 35 5.39 2.20 -5.40
C ASP A 35 4.30 1.45 -4.65
N ALA A 36 3.18 2.10 -4.32
CA ALA A 36 2.03 1.45 -3.70
C ALA A 36 1.45 0.36 -4.62
N ALA A 37 1.27 0.66 -5.90
CA ALA A 37 0.78 -0.31 -6.87
C ALA A 37 1.75 -1.49 -7.05
N PHE A 38 3.06 -1.22 -7.10
CA PHE A 38 4.09 -2.24 -7.18
C PHE A 38 4.08 -3.16 -5.96
N LEU A 39 4.10 -2.58 -4.75
CA LEU A 39 4.06 -3.36 -3.50
C LEU A 39 2.78 -4.18 -3.37
N LYS A 40 1.63 -3.65 -3.83
CA LYS A 40 0.37 -4.41 -3.87
C LYS A 40 0.49 -5.66 -4.75
N ALA A 41 1.10 -5.52 -5.92
CA ALA A 41 1.31 -6.63 -6.84
C ALA A 41 2.34 -7.65 -6.34
N GLU A 42 3.43 -7.22 -5.70
CA GLU A 42 4.38 -8.13 -5.05
C GLU A 42 3.71 -8.90 -3.90
N ASN A 43 2.91 -8.21 -3.09
CA ASN A 43 2.17 -8.82 -2.00
C ASN A 43 1.14 -9.84 -2.48
N PHE A 44 0.55 -9.64 -3.67
CA PHE A 44 -0.34 -10.62 -4.27
C PHE A 44 0.39 -11.96 -4.49
N VAL A 45 1.55 -11.94 -5.14
CA VAL A 45 2.35 -13.15 -5.41
C VAL A 45 2.83 -13.80 -4.13
N LEU A 46 3.34 -13.00 -3.18
CA LEU A 46 3.75 -13.53 -1.87
C LEU A 46 2.58 -14.18 -1.14
N LYS A 47 1.39 -13.59 -1.20
CA LYS A 47 0.19 -14.12 -0.55
C LYS A 47 -0.28 -15.42 -1.19
N GLU A 48 -0.20 -15.57 -2.51
CA GLU A 48 -0.47 -16.85 -3.18
C GLU A 48 0.44 -17.95 -2.63
N THR A 49 1.76 -17.73 -2.64
CA THR A 49 2.73 -18.68 -2.06
C THR A 49 2.43 -18.98 -0.59
N LEU A 50 2.19 -17.95 0.22
CA LEU A 50 1.94 -18.11 1.66
C LEU A 50 0.60 -18.80 1.96
N THR A 51 -0.35 -18.77 1.03
CA THR A 51 -1.60 -19.52 1.15
C THR A 51 -1.36 -21.02 1.01
N GLU A 52 -0.38 -21.41 0.19
CA GLU A 52 -0.03 -22.81 -0.03
C GLU A 52 0.83 -23.38 1.11
N ILE A 53 1.86 -22.65 1.55
CA ILE A 53 2.89 -23.18 2.46
C ILE A 53 2.82 -22.64 3.88
N GLY A 54 1.98 -21.62 4.13
CA GLY A 54 1.90 -20.93 5.41
C GLY A 54 3.06 -19.96 5.67
N MET A 55 2.96 -19.20 6.78
CA MET A 55 3.96 -18.18 7.14
C MET A 55 5.10 -18.71 8.02
N VAL A 56 4.91 -19.88 8.63
CA VAL A 56 5.85 -20.49 9.57
C VAL A 56 6.11 -21.91 9.09
N ASN A 57 7.38 -22.29 9.02
CA ASN A 57 7.76 -23.68 8.78
C ASN A 57 7.64 -24.44 10.12
N PHE A 58 6.72 -25.41 10.16
CA PHE A 58 6.51 -26.26 11.32
C PHE A 58 7.30 -27.55 11.21
N HIS A 59 8.24 -27.77 12.12
CA HIS A 59 8.88 -29.08 12.22
C HIS A 59 7.85 -30.12 12.69
N PRO A 60 7.72 -31.29 12.03
CA PRO A 60 6.66 -32.26 12.31
C PRO A 60 6.71 -32.92 13.70
N GLN A 61 7.75 -32.68 14.49
CA GLN A 61 8.05 -33.41 15.73
C GLN A 61 8.59 -32.45 16.80
N GLN A 62 9.57 -31.62 16.42
CA GLN A 62 10.24 -30.70 17.35
C GLN A 62 9.62 -29.30 17.28
N LYS A 63 8.55 -29.06 18.06
CA LYS A 63 7.80 -27.79 18.03
C LYS A 63 8.64 -26.53 18.31
N HIS A 64 9.75 -26.64 19.02
CA HIS A 64 10.64 -25.52 19.32
C HIS A 64 11.52 -25.09 18.12
N LEU A 65 11.56 -25.87 17.04
CA LEU A 65 12.32 -25.55 15.82
C LEU A 65 11.50 -24.79 14.76
N GLN A 66 10.30 -24.32 15.11
CA GLN A 66 9.45 -23.52 14.23
C GLN A 66 10.13 -22.19 13.88
N LYS A 67 10.08 -21.79 12.61
CA LYS A 67 10.65 -20.51 12.16
C LYS A 67 9.80 -19.82 11.09
N PRO A 68 9.66 -18.48 11.12
CA PRO A 68 9.05 -17.75 10.02
C PRO A 68 9.86 -17.95 8.74
N ILE A 69 9.18 -18.11 7.61
CA ILE A 69 9.84 -18.23 6.31
C ILE A 69 10.17 -16.84 5.72
N GLU A 70 11.15 -16.77 4.83
CA GLU A 70 11.60 -15.49 4.27
C GLU A 70 10.50 -14.79 3.46
N ALA A 71 9.69 -15.53 2.72
CA ALA A 71 8.53 -14.97 2.02
C ALA A 71 7.54 -14.28 2.97
N ALA A 72 7.33 -14.84 4.17
CA ALA A 72 6.45 -14.26 5.18
C ALA A 72 7.04 -12.98 5.77
N LYS A 73 8.35 -12.96 6.03
CA LYS A 73 9.05 -11.76 6.50
C LYS A 73 9.00 -10.64 5.44
N GLN A 74 9.23 -10.98 4.17
CA GLN A 74 9.16 -10.02 3.09
C GLN A 74 7.74 -9.47 2.91
N TYR A 75 6.72 -10.32 2.95
CA TYR A 75 5.32 -9.91 2.90
C TYR A 75 4.98 -8.91 4.00
N LEU A 76 5.38 -9.19 5.25
CA LEU A 76 5.14 -8.27 6.36
C LEU A 76 5.84 -6.92 6.18
N LYS A 77 7.10 -6.92 5.71
CA LYS A 77 7.82 -5.67 5.38
C LYS A 77 7.08 -4.87 4.31
N ASN A 78 6.69 -5.52 3.22
CA ASN A 78 5.97 -4.88 2.11
C ASN A 78 4.61 -4.33 2.56
N VAL A 79 3.85 -5.06 3.37
CA VAL A 79 2.56 -4.60 3.91
C VAL A 79 2.73 -3.37 4.79
N ASN A 80 3.78 -3.33 5.62
CA ASN A 80 4.08 -2.16 6.45
C ASN A 80 4.45 -0.94 5.57
N SER A 81 5.35 -1.11 4.59
CA SER A 81 5.70 -0.05 3.65
C SER A 81 4.48 0.45 2.87
N TYR A 82 3.66 -0.45 2.33
CA TYR A 82 2.43 -0.09 1.64
C TYR A 82 1.49 0.70 2.56
N SER A 83 1.32 0.28 3.82
CA SER A 83 0.45 0.98 4.78
C SER A 83 0.94 2.41 5.08
N ILE A 84 2.26 2.60 5.20
CA ILE A 84 2.86 3.92 5.37
C ILE A 84 2.62 4.79 4.14
N ILE A 85 2.83 4.25 2.94
CA ILE A 85 2.59 4.97 1.68
C ILE A 85 1.13 5.39 1.57
N ILE A 86 0.18 4.48 1.81
CA ILE A 86 -1.26 4.79 1.78
C ILE A 86 -1.61 5.86 2.83
N LYS A 87 -1.03 5.81 4.02
CA LYS A 87 -1.23 6.85 5.05
C LYS A 87 -0.72 8.21 4.58
N THR A 88 0.46 8.27 3.97
CA THR A 88 1.04 9.50 3.42
C THR A 88 0.18 10.06 2.30
N LEU A 89 -0.23 9.21 1.35
CA LEU A 89 -1.14 9.55 0.26
C LEU A 89 -2.45 10.14 0.81
N ASN A 90 -3.07 9.47 1.79
CA ASN A 90 -4.29 9.96 2.43
C ASN A 90 -4.08 11.30 3.16
N GLY A 91 -2.89 11.53 3.74
CA GLY A 91 -2.53 12.81 4.33
C GLY A 91 -2.52 13.97 3.32
N VAL A 92 -2.08 13.71 2.09
CA VAL A 92 -2.10 14.71 1.00
C VAL A 92 -3.54 14.99 0.56
N LEU A 93 -4.38 13.95 0.45
CA LEU A 93 -5.80 14.11 0.15
C LEU A 93 -6.54 14.96 1.19
N ASN A 94 -6.36 14.68 2.48
CA ASN A 94 -7.06 15.41 3.53
C ASN A 94 -6.59 16.86 3.69
N LYS A 95 -5.33 17.16 3.36
CA LYS A 95 -4.85 18.54 3.28
C LYS A 95 -5.46 19.32 2.12
N ASN A 96 -5.92 18.66 1.05
CA ASN A 96 -6.73 19.35 0.04
C ASN A 96 -8.10 19.76 0.57
N ILE A 97 -8.67 18.99 1.50
CA ILE A 97 -10.01 19.25 2.03
C ILE A 97 -10.00 20.39 3.05
N ILE A 98 -8.94 20.49 3.87
CA ILE A 98 -8.83 21.54 4.89
C ILE A 98 -8.52 22.92 4.28
N ASP A 99 -7.86 22.97 3.12
CA ASP A 99 -7.58 24.23 2.41
C ASP A 99 -8.85 24.88 1.80
N GLU A 100 -10.00 24.18 1.74
CA GLU A 100 -11.28 24.72 1.21
C GLU A 100 -12.23 25.24 2.31
N ASP A 101 -12.06 24.86 3.57
CA ASP A 101 -12.98 25.22 4.69
C ASP A 101 -12.42 26.30 5.64
N ASP A 102 -11.17 26.76 5.45
CA ASP A 102 -10.54 27.79 6.30
C ASP A 102 -10.73 29.22 5.76
N ASP A 103 -11.77 29.44 4.95
CA ASP A 103 -12.28 30.79 4.61
C ASP A 103 -13.43 31.23 5.55
N LEU A 104 -13.40 30.77 6.80
CA LEU A 104 -14.18 31.36 7.89
C LEU A 104 -13.48 32.63 8.41
N SER A 105 -13.12 33.52 7.47
CA SER A 105 -12.61 34.86 7.72
C SER A 105 -13.73 35.90 7.96
N ASP A 106 -15.00 35.47 8.02
CA ASP A 106 -16.17 36.36 8.01
C ASP A 106 -17.17 36.18 9.17
N PHE A 107 -16.72 36.02 10.42
CA PHE A 107 -17.57 36.34 11.59
C PHE A 107 -16.79 37.11 12.67
N GLU A 108 -16.90 38.44 12.57
CA GLU A 108 -16.72 39.53 13.55
C GLU A 108 -15.55 39.50 14.56
#